data_AF-A0A135VN61-F1
#
_entry.id   AF-A0A135VN61-F1
#
_cell.length_a   1.000
_cell.length_b   1.000
_cell.length_c   1.000
_cell.angle_alpha   90.00
_cell.angle_beta   90.00
_cell.angle_gamma   90.00
#
_symmetry.space_group_name_H-M   'P 1'
#
loop_
_entity.id
_entity.type
_entity.pdbx_description
1 polymer ?
#
loop_
_entity_poly.entity_id
_entity_poly.type
_entity_poly.pdbx_seq_one_letter_code
_entity_poly.pdbx_strand_id
1 'polypeptide(L)'
;MRQNQLILEFSSSIPDYSSSLQETLTESLWDTAKDESLHIILREPALLELARRQEPGVLAYCDRLLLSDDQEYWFSALKVLERLNTYDAIKRLLVICGYSCIEDRKIVMHVLARVLTPAHREGFRRILRSIITPGVIDVTGWSTTALSVLNAVCFDKGIIVETSINSLARSFKQPEAIKKTTSSIYIQSNKQREKHL
;
A
#
# COMPACT_ATOMS: atom_id res chain seq x y z
N MET A 1 4.61 -73.22 13.83
CA MET A 1 4.14 -71.81 13.86
C MET A 1 5.33 -70.89 13.63
N ARG A 2 5.38 -70.18 12.51
CA ARG A 2 6.22 -68.98 12.30
C ARG A 2 5.40 -67.99 11.50
N GLN A 3 5.01 -66.89 12.14
CA GLN A 3 4.34 -65.77 11.49
C GLN A 3 5.40 -64.99 10.70
N ASN A 4 5.25 -64.94 9.37
CA ASN A 4 5.98 -63.99 8.55
C ASN A 4 5.29 -62.63 8.71
N GLN A 5 5.84 -61.77 9.57
CA GLN A 5 5.41 -60.38 9.64
C GLN A 5 6.21 -59.58 8.62
N LEU A 6 5.51 -58.99 7.64
CA LEU A 6 6.07 -57.98 6.75
C LEU A 6 6.22 -56.68 7.55
N ILE A 7 7.46 -56.25 7.77
CA ILE A 7 7.76 -54.93 8.33
C ILE A 7 7.77 -53.95 7.17
N LEU A 8 6.83 -53.01 7.17
CA LEU A 8 6.87 -51.84 6.29
C LEU A 8 7.88 -50.84 6.88
N GLU A 9 9.11 -50.86 6.36
CA GLU A 9 10.06 -49.78 6.58
C GLU A 9 9.62 -48.55 5.78
N PHE A 10 9.03 -47.57 6.47
CA PHE A 10 8.90 -46.23 5.93
C PHE A 10 10.27 -45.58 5.95
N SER A 11 10.97 -45.60 4.81
CA SER A 11 12.11 -44.72 4.56
C SER A 11 11.62 -43.27 4.59
N SER A 12 11.77 -42.65 5.74
CA SER A 12 11.46 -41.25 5.97
C SER A 12 12.61 -40.39 5.43
N SER A 13 12.51 -39.96 4.18
CA SER A 13 13.02 -38.66 3.71
C SER A 13 12.74 -38.53 2.22
N ILE A 14 11.58 -37.96 1.89
CA ILE A 14 11.45 -37.28 0.60
C ILE A 14 12.35 -36.03 0.75
N PRO A 15 13.37 -35.84 -0.11
CA PRO A 15 14.17 -34.62 -0.06
C PRO A 15 13.27 -33.42 -0.32
N ASP A 16 13.40 -32.39 0.50
CA ASP A 16 12.61 -31.17 0.39
C ASP A 16 13.10 -30.33 -0.81
N TYR A 17 12.72 -30.73 -2.02
CA TYR A 17 13.04 -30.00 -3.27
C TYR A 17 12.32 -28.65 -3.36
N SER A 18 11.41 -28.37 -2.42
CA SER A 18 10.59 -27.17 -2.40
C SER A 18 11.41 -25.91 -2.10
N SER A 19 12.41 -26.00 -1.21
CA SER A 19 13.27 -24.88 -0.82
C SER A 19 14.25 -24.47 -1.92
N SER A 20 14.90 -25.43 -2.58
CA SER A 20 15.85 -25.15 -3.66
C SER A 20 15.20 -24.55 -4.92
N LEU A 21 13.96 -24.95 -5.22
CA LEU A 21 13.17 -24.33 -6.28
C LEU A 21 12.76 -22.89 -5.95
N GLN A 22 12.47 -22.59 -4.68
CA GLN A 22 12.15 -21.22 -4.26
C GLN A 22 13.38 -20.30 -4.31
N GLU A 23 14.56 -20.80 -3.94
CA GLU A 23 15.82 -20.05 -4.00
C GLU A 23 16.17 -19.69 -5.46
N THR A 24 16.14 -20.66 -6.37
CA THR A 24 16.41 -20.43 -7.81
C THR A 24 15.40 -19.48 -8.46
N LEU A 25 14.12 -19.59 -8.11
CA LEU A 25 13.10 -18.64 -8.56
C LEU A 25 13.33 -17.23 -8.00
N THR A 26 13.81 -17.11 -6.77
CA THR A 26 14.10 -15.80 -6.14
C THR A 26 15.32 -15.13 -6.78
N GLU A 27 16.35 -15.91 -7.10
CA GLU A 27 17.54 -15.44 -7.83
C GLU A 27 17.15 -14.90 -9.21
N SER A 28 16.39 -15.66 -10.00
CA SER A 28 15.93 -15.21 -11.33
C SER A 28 15.03 -13.96 -11.29
N LEU A 29 14.22 -13.80 -10.25
CA LEU A 29 13.45 -12.58 -10.02
C LEU A 29 14.36 -11.40 -9.73
N TRP A 30 15.41 -11.59 -8.93
CA TRP A 30 16.39 -10.56 -8.66
C TRP A 30 17.22 -10.18 -9.88
N ASP A 31 17.60 -11.15 -10.71
CA ASP A 31 18.30 -10.91 -11.97
C ASP A 31 17.47 -10.01 -12.88
N THR A 32 16.19 -10.35 -13.06
CA THR A 32 15.25 -9.54 -13.84
C THR A 32 15.07 -8.15 -13.22
N ALA A 33 14.90 -8.07 -11.91
CA ALA A 33 14.67 -6.81 -11.20
C ALA A 33 15.86 -5.84 -11.28
N LYS A 34 17.09 -6.37 -11.31
CA LYS A 34 18.35 -5.61 -11.32
C LYS A 34 18.90 -5.37 -12.72
N ASP A 35 18.30 -5.94 -13.76
CA ASP A 35 18.77 -5.77 -15.13
C ASP A 35 18.55 -4.33 -15.62
N GLU A 36 19.55 -3.47 -15.50
CA GLU A 36 19.48 -2.06 -15.92
C GLU A 36 19.34 -1.88 -17.44
N SER A 37 19.52 -2.94 -18.24
CA SER A 37 19.24 -2.88 -19.68
C SER A 37 17.73 -2.89 -19.98
N LEU A 38 16.91 -3.34 -19.03
CA LEU A 38 15.46 -3.37 -19.15
C LEU A 38 14.82 -2.10 -18.58
N HIS A 39 13.78 -1.64 -19.26
CA HIS A 39 12.92 -0.57 -18.76
C HIS A 39 12.25 -0.98 -17.44
N ILE A 40 12.01 -0.03 -16.52
CA ILE A 40 11.45 -0.32 -15.19
C ILE A 40 10.09 -1.02 -15.25
N ILE A 41 9.27 -0.72 -16.25
CA ILE A 41 7.96 -1.38 -16.47
C ILE A 41 8.10 -2.90 -16.61
N LEU A 42 9.17 -3.39 -17.23
CA LEU A 42 9.41 -4.83 -17.40
C LEU A 42 9.99 -5.49 -16.13
N ARG A 43 10.62 -4.68 -15.26
CA ARG A 43 11.23 -5.11 -14.00
C ARG A 43 10.26 -5.06 -12.82
N GLU A 44 9.28 -4.15 -12.88
CA GLU A 44 8.29 -3.92 -11.82
C GLU A 44 7.55 -5.20 -11.40
N PRO A 45 7.09 -6.09 -12.31
CA PRO A 45 6.42 -7.33 -11.89
C PRO A 45 7.31 -8.24 -11.04
N ALA A 46 8.60 -8.34 -11.38
CA ALA A 46 9.55 -9.13 -10.60
C ALA A 46 9.76 -8.52 -9.21
N LEU A 47 9.91 -7.20 -9.13
CA LEU A 47 10.03 -6.47 -7.85
C LEU A 47 8.78 -6.59 -6.98
N LEU A 48 7.58 -6.54 -7.57
CA LEU A 48 6.33 -6.71 -6.84
C LEU A 48 6.16 -8.14 -6.30
N GLU A 49 6.64 -9.14 -7.03
CA GLU A 49 6.64 -10.52 -6.58
C GLU A 49 7.65 -10.75 -5.45
N LEU A 50 8.86 -10.20 -5.56
CA LEU A 50 9.85 -10.19 -4.47
C LEU A 50 9.29 -9.50 -3.21
N ALA A 51 8.60 -8.36 -3.37
CA ALA A 51 7.93 -7.67 -2.27
C ALA A 51 6.81 -8.50 -1.64
N ARG A 52 6.01 -9.20 -2.45
CA ARG A 52 4.96 -10.10 -1.96
C ARG A 52 5.54 -11.22 -1.09
N ARG A 53 6.70 -11.75 -1.48
CA ARG A 53 7.44 -12.78 -0.74
C ARG A 53 8.20 -12.23 0.47
N GLN A 54 8.24 -10.91 0.64
CA GLN A 54 9.00 -10.21 1.69
C GLN A 54 10.50 -10.52 1.62
N GLU A 55 11.03 -10.64 0.40
CA GLU A 55 12.44 -10.97 0.21
C GLU A 55 13.34 -9.89 0.83
N PRO A 56 14.43 -10.30 1.50
CA PRO A 56 15.38 -9.36 2.07
C PRO A 56 16.01 -8.51 0.95
N GLY A 57 16.27 -7.23 1.24
CA GLY A 57 16.89 -6.31 0.29
C GLY A 57 15.93 -5.59 -0.64
N VAL A 58 14.65 -5.99 -0.76
CA VAL A 58 13.64 -5.24 -1.54
C VAL A 58 13.52 -3.80 -1.03
N LEU A 59 13.50 -3.60 0.29
CA LEU A 59 13.42 -2.27 0.89
C LEU A 59 14.63 -1.39 0.51
N ALA A 60 15.84 -1.95 0.58
CA ALA A 60 17.06 -1.24 0.19
C ALA A 60 17.11 -0.97 -1.33
N TYR A 61 16.53 -1.86 -2.14
CA TYR A 61 16.39 -1.63 -3.57
C TYR A 61 15.43 -0.46 -3.85
N CYS A 62 14.28 -0.40 -3.16
CA CYS A 62 13.35 0.72 -3.25
C CYS A 62 14.02 2.04 -2.87
N ASP A 63 14.90 2.06 -1.86
CA ASP A 63 15.65 3.27 -1.50
C ASP A 63 16.50 3.81 -2.64
N ARG A 64 17.12 2.93 -3.43
CA ARG A 64 17.88 3.36 -4.62
C ARG A 64 16.97 3.91 -5.71
N LEU A 65 15.83 3.25 -5.96
CA LEU A 65 14.85 3.71 -6.95
C LEU A 65 14.26 5.08 -6.59
N LEU A 66 14.03 5.34 -5.30
CA LEU A 66 13.50 6.61 -4.80
C LEU A 66 14.48 7.77 -4.92
N LEU A 67 15.78 7.49 -5.03
CA LEU A 67 16.83 8.47 -5.25
C LEU A 67 17.10 8.73 -6.74
N SER A 68 16.46 7.99 -7.64
CA SER A 68 16.56 8.20 -9.08
C SER A 68 15.83 9.49 -9.49
N ASP A 69 16.40 10.21 -10.46
CA ASP A 69 15.71 11.33 -11.12
C ASP A 69 14.60 10.86 -12.09
N ASP A 70 14.56 9.56 -12.39
CA ASP A 70 13.52 8.95 -13.23
C ASP A 70 12.22 8.79 -12.44
N GLN A 71 11.18 9.51 -12.89
CA GLN A 71 9.86 9.51 -12.27
C GLN A 71 9.22 8.11 -12.26
N GLU A 72 9.49 7.27 -13.27
CA GLU A 72 8.92 5.93 -13.32
C GLU A 72 9.54 5.02 -12.24
N TYR A 73 10.84 5.18 -11.97
CA TYR A 73 11.52 4.44 -10.92
C TYR A 73 10.92 4.81 -9.55
N TRP A 74 10.67 6.09 -9.35
CA TRP A 74 10.01 6.60 -8.15
C TRP A 74 8.61 6.02 -7.97
N PHE A 75 7.77 6.02 -9.03
CA PHE A 75 6.44 5.43 -8.98
C PHE A 75 6.46 3.91 -8.72
N SER A 76 7.34 3.18 -9.39
CA SER A 76 7.52 1.75 -9.16
C SER A 76 7.94 1.48 -7.72
N ALA A 77 8.85 2.28 -7.16
CA ALA A 77 9.25 2.15 -5.76
C ALA A 77 8.08 2.33 -4.78
N LEU A 78 7.21 3.33 -5.02
CA LEU A 78 6.01 3.53 -4.19
C LEU A 78 5.07 2.33 -4.22
N LYS A 79 4.82 1.74 -5.40
CA LYS A 79 3.99 0.53 -5.54
C LYS A 79 4.61 -0.66 -4.80
N VAL A 80 5.94 -0.81 -4.88
CA VAL A 80 6.67 -1.88 -4.20
C VAL A 80 6.61 -1.69 -2.68
N LEU A 81 6.77 -0.46 -2.17
CA LEU A 81 6.57 -0.14 -0.74
C LEU A 81 5.13 -0.40 -0.28
N GLU A 82 4.14 -0.03 -1.10
CA GLU A 82 2.74 -0.37 -0.85
C GLU A 82 2.55 -1.88 -0.75
N ARG A 83 3.18 -2.64 -1.66
CA ARG A 83 3.08 -4.09 -1.72
C ARG A 83 3.76 -4.79 -0.55
N LEU A 84 4.90 -4.27 -0.08
CA LEU A 84 5.61 -4.77 1.09
C LEU A 84 4.74 -4.68 2.34
N ASN A 85 4.07 -3.54 2.55
CA ASN A 85 3.19 -3.28 3.69
C ASN A 85 3.79 -3.68 5.05
N THR A 86 5.12 -3.55 5.18
CA THR A 86 5.84 -3.79 6.43
C THR A 86 5.92 -2.52 7.25
N TYR A 87 6.23 -2.67 8.54
CA TYR A 87 6.40 -1.53 9.43
C TYR A 87 7.44 -0.52 8.91
N ASP A 88 8.58 -1.01 8.40
CA ASP A 88 9.63 -0.16 7.86
C ASP A 88 9.27 0.48 6.51
N ALA A 89 8.53 -0.23 5.65
CA ALA A 89 8.02 0.34 4.40
C ALA A 89 7.07 1.53 4.66
N ILE A 90 6.18 1.40 5.65
CA ILE A 90 5.26 2.48 6.04
C ILE A 90 6.03 3.67 6.64
N LYS A 91 7.05 3.43 7.46
CA LYS A 91 7.94 4.51 7.94
C LYS A 91 8.62 5.23 6.78
N ARG A 92 9.06 4.50 5.76
CA ARG A 92 9.69 5.10 4.59
C ARG A 92 8.70 5.97 3.81
N LEU A 93 7.49 5.49 3.58
CA LEU A 93 6.40 6.27 2.97
C LEU A 93 6.06 7.54 3.76
N LEU A 94 6.04 7.48 5.10
CA LEU A 94 5.86 8.65 5.97
C LEU A 94 6.95 9.70 5.75
N VAL A 95 8.21 9.26 5.73
CA VAL A 95 9.36 10.14 5.50
C VAL A 95 9.27 10.78 4.13
N ILE A 96 9.06 9.99 3.08
CA ILE A 96 8.95 10.48 1.70
C ILE A 96 7.83 11.52 1.61
N CYS A 97 6.65 11.22 2.15
CA CYS A 97 5.52 12.15 2.14
C CYS A 97 5.82 13.48 2.84
N GLY A 98 6.64 13.45 3.90
CA GLY A 98 7.09 14.66 4.61
C GLY A 98 8.00 15.57 3.78
N TYR A 99 8.90 14.99 2.97
CA TYR A 99 9.89 15.74 2.18
C TYR A 99 9.45 16.05 0.74
N SER A 100 8.49 15.30 0.19
CA SER A 100 7.98 15.51 -1.17
C SER A 100 7.38 16.90 -1.40
N CYS A 101 7.45 17.37 -2.65
CA CYS A 101 6.76 18.59 -3.11
C CYS A 101 5.23 18.42 -3.05
N ILE A 102 4.45 19.49 -3.21
CA ILE A 102 2.98 19.46 -2.99
C ILE A 102 2.27 18.42 -3.88
N GLU A 103 2.70 18.28 -5.14
CA GLU A 103 2.08 17.36 -6.10
C GLU A 103 2.38 15.90 -5.76
N ASP A 104 3.66 15.57 -5.58
CA ASP A 104 4.12 14.23 -5.20
C ASP A 104 3.58 13.81 -3.83
N ARG A 105 3.50 14.76 -2.90
CA ARG A 105 3.01 14.53 -1.55
C ARG A 105 1.58 14.00 -1.54
N LYS A 106 0.71 14.44 -2.46
CA LYS A 106 -0.64 13.88 -2.58
C LYS A 106 -0.58 12.41 -3.00
N ILE A 107 0.24 12.07 -3.99
CA ILE A 107 0.41 10.70 -4.47
C ILE A 107 0.88 9.78 -3.32
N VAL A 108 1.94 10.18 -2.62
CA VAL A 108 2.50 9.41 -1.50
C VAL A 108 1.48 9.31 -0.37
N MET A 109 0.71 10.37 -0.09
CA MET A 109 -0.38 10.33 0.88
C MET A 109 -1.45 9.29 0.51
N HIS A 110 -1.87 9.20 -0.75
CA HIS A 110 -2.84 8.19 -1.19
C HIS A 110 -2.27 6.77 -1.08
N VAL A 111 -0.98 6.56 -1.38
CA VAL A 111 -0.32 5.26 -1.18
C VAL A 111 -0.28 4.90 0.31
N LEU A 112 0.21 5.82 1.14
CA LEU A 112 0.32 5.65 2.58
C LEU A 112 -1.03 5.37 3.23
N ALA A 113 -2.10 6.05 2.80
CA ALA A 113 -3.44 5.86 3.33
C ALA A 113 -4.01 4.45 3.07
N ARG A 114 -3.59 3.76 2.00
CA ARG A 114 -4.00 2.38 1.70
C ARG A 114 -3.37 1.36 2.64
N VAL A 115 -2.11 1.60 3.05
CA VAL A 115 -1.33 0.70 3.91
C VAL A 115 -1.25 1.15 5.37
N LEU A 116 -1.96 2.23 5.76
CA LEU A 116 -1.81 2.81 7.08
C LEU A 116 -2.28 1.86 8.19
N THR A 117 -1.36 1.58 9.12
CA THR A 117 -1.61 0.81 10.34
C THR A 117 -1.73 1.72 11.58
N PRO A 118 -2.38 1.26 12.67
CA PRO A 118 -2.52 2.06 13.90
C PRO A 118 -1.20 2.56 14.49
N ALA A 119 -0.11 1.81 14.33
CA ALA A 119 1.22 2.17 14.81
C ALA A 119 1.76 3.48 14.19
N HIS A 120 1.27 3.84 13.00
CA HIS A 120 1.74 5.00 12.23
C HIS A 120 0.73 6.15 12.19
N ARG A 121 -0.36 6.03 12.96
CA ARG A 121 -1.49 6.97 12.98
C ARG A 121 -1.06 8.42 13.18
N GLU A 122 -0.20 8.66 14.15
CA GLU A 122 0.20 10.03 14.54
C GLU A 122 1.09 10.67 13.48
N GLY A 123 2.00 9.91 12.86
CA GLY A 123 2.81 10.40 11.74
C GLY A 123 1.92 10.83 10.56
N PHE A 124 0.95 9.99 10.18
CA PHE A 124 0.00 10.31 9.13
C PHE A 124 -0.88 11.51 9.48
N ARG A 125 -1.34 11.63 10.73
CA ARG A 125 -2.14 12.76 11.21
C ARG A 125 -1.41 14.10 11.01
N ARG A 126 -0.12 14.17 11.37
CA ARG A 126 0.69 15.40 11.23
C ARG A 126 0.81 15.83 9.78
N ILE A 127 1.11 14.88 8.91
CA ILE A 127 1.21 15.10 7.46
C ILE A 127 -0.14 15.59 6.93
N LEU A 128 -1.23 14.89 7.26
CA LEU A 128 -2.57 15.23 6.78
C LEU A 128 -3.01 16.63 7.22
N ARG A 129 -2.70 17.06 8.45
CA ARG A 129 -2.98 18.43 8.91
C ARG A 129 -2.32 19.50 8.04
N SER A 130 -1.14 19.21 7.48
CA SER A 130 -0.43 20.16 6.61
C SER A 130 -0.96 20.21 5.18
N ILE A 131 -1.56 19.12 4.69
CA ILE A 131 -1.99 18.98 3.29
C ILE A 131 -3.48 19.29 3.12
N ILE A 132 -4.30 18.95 4.12
CA ILE A 132 -5.74 18.96 3.97
C ILE A 132 -6.25 20.39 3.72
N THR A 133 -6.89 20.55 2.56
CA THR A 133 -7.58 21.76 2.11
C THR A 133 -9.03 21.42 1.74
N PRO A 134 -9.97 22.36 1.90
CA PRO A 134 -11.32 22.22 1.34
C PRO A 134 -11.28 21.79 -0.14
N GLY A 135 -12.06 20.78 -0.53
CA GLY A 135 -12.03 20.16 -1.85
C GLY A 135 -12.66 18.77 -1.90
N VAL A 136 -12.54 18.07 -3.03
CA VAL A 136 -12.90 16.65 -3.14
C VAL A 136 -11.63 15.82 -2.95
N ILE A 137 -11.65 14.87 -2.02
CA ILE A 137 -10.59 13.87 -1.86
C ILE A 137 -11.16 12.50 -2.23
N ASP A 138 -10.51 11.83 -3.17
CA ASP A 138 -10.80 10.43 -3.45
C ASP A 138 -10.17 9.55 -2.36
N VAL A 139 -11.02 8.90 -1.56
CA VAL A 139 -10.56 8.01 -0.47
C VAL A 139 -10.74 6.54 -0.84
N THR A 140 -10.93 6.24 -2.12
CA THR A 140 -11.07 4.87 -2.61
C THR A 140 -9.85 4.03 -2.22
N GLY A 141 -10.11 2.90 -1.56
CA GLY A 141 -9.08 1.97 -1.11
C GLY A 141 -8.35 2.37 0.19
N TRP A 142 -8.67 3.52 0.80
CA TRP A 142 -8.05 3.92 2.05
C TRP A 142 -8.35 2.94 3.18
N SER A 143 -7.38 2.71 4.05
CA SER A 143 -7.58 1.89 5.23
C SER A 143 -8.56 2.56 6.19
N THR A 144 -9.26 1.76 6.99
CA THR A 144 -10.17 2.26 8.04
C THR A 144 -9.45 3.19 9.03
N THR A 145 -8.16 2.92 9.30
CA THR A 145 -7.30 3.78 10.11
C THR A 145 -7.11 5.15 9.46
N ALA A 146 -6.82 5.19 8.15
CA ALA A 146 -6.62 6.44 7.42
C ALA A 146 -7.90 7.28 7.39
N LEU A 147 -9.07 6.65 7.15
CA LEU A 147 -10.37 7.31 7.20
C LEU A 147 -10.68 7.89 8.60
N SER A 148 -10.37 7.14 9.66
CA SER A 148 -10.53 7.63 11.04
C SER A 148 -9.66 8.85 11.33
N VAL A 149 -8.40 8.84 10.87
CA VAL A 149 -7.50 9.99 11.01
C VAL A 149 -7.99 11.18 10.21
N LEU A 150 -8.46 10.96 8.98
CA LEU A 150 -9.04 12.00 8.14
C LEU A 150 -10.22 12.68 8.83
N ASN A 151 -11.17 11.91 9.33
CA ASN A 151 -12.32 12.45 10.05
C ASN A 151 -11.91 13.26 11.27
N ALA A 152 -10.94 12.78 12.05
CA ALA A 152 -10.42 13.51 13.20
C ALA A 152 -9.74 14.83 12.79
N VAL A 153 -8.94 14.83 11.72
CA VAL A 153 -8.27 16.04 11.23
C VAL A 153 -9.26 17.04 10.62
N CYS A 154 -10.26 16.58 9.89
CA CYS A 154 -11.32 17.44 9.35
C CYS A 154 -12.13 18.07 10.49
N PHE A 155 -12.52 17.28 11.49
CA PHE A 155 -13.20 17.79 12.68
C PHE A 155 -12.35 18.85 13.42
N ASP A 156 -11.06 18.58 13.64
CA ASP A 156 -10.13 19.54 14.26
C ASP A 156 -10.01 20.85 13.47
N LYS A 157 -10.14 20.81 12.14
CA LYS A 157 -10.10 21.99 11.26
C LYS A 157 -11.47 22.65 11.06
N GLY A 158 -12.53 22.15 11.70
CA GLY A 158 -13.89 22.66 11.52
C GLY A 158 -14.46 22.41 10.12
N ILE A 159 -13.95 21.40 9.42
CA ILE A 159 -14.38 20.99 8.08
C ILE A 159 -15.50 19.96 8.24
N ILE A 160 -16.60 20.17 7.51
CA ILE A 160 -17.69 19.20 7.41
C ILE A 160 -17.35 18.21 6.31
N VAL A 161 -17.34 16.93 6.68
CA VAL A 161 -17.10 15.79 5.79
C VAL A 161 -18.44 15.32 5.26
N GLU A 162 -18.74 15.59 3.99
CA GLU A 162 -19.87 14.98 3.31
C GLU A 162 -19.36 13.76 2.54
N THR A 163 -19.68 12.57 3.06
CA THR A 163 -19.46 11.31 2.35
C THR A 163 -20.49 11.22 1.24
N SER A 164 -20.08 11.44 0.00
CA SER A 164 -20.95 11.26 -1.16
C SER A 164 -21.06 9.77 -1.49
N ILE A 165 -21.67 8.98 -0.59
CA ILE A 165 -21.98 7.56 -0.86
C ILE A 165 -23.24 7.51 -1.72
N ASN A 166 -23.12 7.88 -3.00
CA ASN A 166 -24.21 7.75 -3.98
C ASN A 166 -24.46 6.31 -4.44
N SER A 167 -24.19 5.28 -3.61
CA SER A 167 -24.45 3.89 -3.99
C SER A 167 -25.04 2.96 -2.91
N LEU A 168 -25.45 3.45 -1.74
CA LEU A 168 -25.97 2.55 -0.68
C LEU A 168 -27.48 2.63 -0.39
N ALA A 169 -28.24 3.59 -0.93
CA ALA A 169 -29.67 3.74 -0.57
C ALA A 169 -30.71 3.47 -1.67
N ARG A 170 -30.32 3.17 -2.92
CA ARG A 170 -31.31 2.96 -4.02
C ARG A 170 -31.16 1.69 -4.87
N SER A 171 -30.20 0.81 -4.59
CA SER A 171 -29.99 -0.40 -5.41
C SER A 171 -30.20 -1.70 -4.64
N PHE A 172 -31.26 -1.78 -3.82
CA PHE A 172 -31.81 -3.08 -3.41
C PHE A 172 -32.78 -3.60 -4.48
N LYS A 173 -32.29 -3.81 -5.72
CA LYS A 173 -32.82 -4.80 -6.68
C LYS A 173 -31.70 -5.16 -7.69
N GLN A 174 -31.28 -6.42 -7.61
CA GLN A 174 -30.56 -7.24 -8.62
C GLN A 174 -29.01 -7.15 -8.76
N PRO A 175 -28.38 -8.28 -9.19
CA PRO A 175 -27.10 -8.73 -8.67
C PRO A 175 -25.92 -8.61 -9.66
N GLU A 176 -24.73 -8.90 -9.11
CA GLU A 176 -23.49 -9.32 -9.78
C GLU A 176 -22.88 -8.40 -10.84
N ALA A 177 -22.12 -7.42 -10.34
CA ALA A 177 -20.85 -7.05 -10.93
C ALA A 177 -19.96 -6.52 -9.80
N ILE A 178 -18.69 -6.92 -9.78
CA ILE A 178 -17.67 -6.41 -8.84
C ILE A 178 -17.48 -4.91 -9.14
N LYS A 179 -18.32 -4.07 -8.52
CA LYS A 179 -18.24 -2.62 -8.63
C LYS A 179 -17.17 -2.16 -7.63
N LYS A 180 -16.02 -1.72 -8.14
CA LYS A 180 -15.06 -0.92 -7.37
C LYS A 180 -15.84 0.22 -6.71
N THR A 181 -15.89 0.20 -5.38
CA THR A 181 -16.68 1.14 -4.59
C THR A 181 -15.94 2.48 -4.54
N THR A 182 -16.18 3.34 -5.53
CA THR A 182 -15.63 4.70 -5.55
C THR A 182 -16.23 5.48 -4.39
N SER A 183 -15.38 5.86 -3.43
CA SER A 183 -15.78 6.63 -2.24
C SER A 183 -15.06 7.97 -2.28
N SER A 184 -15.78 9.03 -2.62
CA SER A 184 -15.25 10.39 -2.58
C SER A 184 -15.78 11.12 -1.35
N ILE A 185 -14.89 11.86 -0.69
CA ILE A 185 -15.23 12.73 0.43
C ILE A 185 -15.17 14.17 -0.06
N TYR A 186 -16.27 14.89 0.14
CA TYR A 186 -16.33 16.32 -0.10
C TYR A 186 -16.02 17.07 1.20
N ILE A 187 -15.06 17.97 1.12
CA ILE A 187 -14.46 18.73 2.22
C ILE A 187 -14.87 20.18 2.00
N GLN A 188 -15.91 20.64 2.70
CA GLN A 188 -16.33 22.04 2.62
C GLN A 188 -15.70 22.89 3.72
N SER A 189 -15.26 24.10 3.35
CA SER A 189 -14.86 25.13 4.31
C SER A 189 -16.09 25.67 5.02
N ASN A 190 -16.08 25.64 6.35
CA ASN A 190 -17.18 26.18 7.15
C ASN A 190 -17.18 27.72 7.12
N LYS A 191 -17.90 28.33 6.17
CA LYS A 191 -18.09 29.78 6.07
C LYS A 191 -19.09 30.36 7.08
N GLN A 192 -19.63 29.58 8.02
CA GLN A 192 -20.72 30.05 8.90
C GLN A 192 -20.28 30.62 10.26
N ARG A 193 -18.97 30.74 10.57
CA ARG A 193 -18.53 31.37 11.84
C ARG A 193 -18.14 32.85 11.79
N GLU A 194 -18.19 33.50 10.62
CA GLU A 194 -17.84 34.93 10.49
C GLU A 194 -19.06 35.89 10.45
N LYS A 195 -20.27 35.43 10.76
CA LYS A 195 -21.47 36.31 10.82
C LYS A 195 -22.05 36.54 12.21
N HIS A 196 -21.36 36.08 13.26
CA HIS A 196 -21.71 36.39 14.64
C HIS A 196 -20.45 36.73 15.45
N LEU A 197 -19.83 37.85 15.10
CA LEU A 197 -18.99 38.67 15.97
C LEU A 197 -19.33 40.13 15.68
#